data_AF-A0AAQ3NVE7-F1
#
_entry.id   AF-A0AAQ3NVE7-F1
#
_cell.length_a   1.000
_cell.length_b   1.000
_cell.length_c   1.000
_cell.angle_alpha   90.00
_cell.angle_beta   90.00
_cell.angle_gamma   90.00
#
_symmetry.space_group_name_H-M   'P 1'
#
loop_
_entity.id
_entity.type
_entity.pdbx_description
1 polymer ?
#
loop_
_entity_poly.entity_id
_entity_poly.type
_entity_poly.pdbx_seq_one_letter_code
_entity_poly.pdbx_strand_id
1 'polypeptide(L)'
;MGEGDSVSFTVPPDNAMKGMFLCVFYVSTPEIVATEGLRSVLIVNYTNCTLQIHMHGKTISFNDIVWQAIRSNLGSGDKVEIFVTFSQRVVVKNTHVYLICGESHYREKVSTKKKNDLHRFMKKIVK
;
A
#
# COMPACT_ATOMS: atom_id res chain seq x y z
N MET A 1 2.88 2.86 -17.98
CA MET A 1 2.17 2.34 -16.80
C MET A 1 1.21 1.27 -17.29
N GLY A 2 1.33 0.06 -16.73
CA GLY A 2 0.38 -1.04 -16.92
C GLY A 2 -0.72 -1.01 -15.85
N GLU A 3 -1.77 -1.81 -16.07
CA GLU A 3 -2.95 -1.88 -15.20
C GLU A 3 -2.62 -2.26 -13.73
N GLY A 4 -1.51 -2.97 -13.50
CA GLY A 4 -1.06 -3.35 -12.16
C GLY A 4 -0.23 -2.30 -11.42
N ASP A 5 0.18 -1.21 -12.07
CA ASP A 5 1.15 -0.25 -11.51
C ASP A 5 0.52 0.73 -10.50
N SER A 6 -0.81 0.72 -10.33
CA SER A 6 -1.48 1.60 -9.37
C SER A 6 -2.59 0.91 -8.59
N VAL A 7 -2.95 1.53 -7.47
CA VAL A 7 -4.12 1.16 -6.68
C VAL A 7 -4.77 2.41 -6.11
N SER A 8 -6.10 2.51 -6.25
CA SER A 8 -6.87 3.60 -5.68
C SER A 8 -7.69 3.15 -4.47
N PHE A 9 -7.89 4.06 -3.52
CA PHE A 9 -8.74 3.84 -2.36
C PHE A 9 -9.31 5.16 -1.84
N THR A 10 -10.33 5.04 -0.99
CA THR A 10 -10.86 6.16 -0.22
C THR A 10 -10.43 6.04 1.23
N VAL A 11 -9.89 7.11 1.80
CA VAL A 11 -9.45 7.12 3.19
C VAL A 11 -10.67 6.89 4.10
N PRO A 12 -10.61 5.92 5.03
CA PRO A 12 -11.72 5.59 5.90
C PRO A 12 -12.05 6.74 6.88
N PRO A 13 -13.28 6.78 7.39
CA PRO A 13 -13.72 7.84 8.31
C PRO A 13 -12.95 7.87 9.64
N ASP A 14 -12.99 9.03 10.31
CA ASP A 14 -12.64 9.24 11.73
C ASP A 14 -11.23 8.83 12.15
N ASN A 15 -10.19 9.19 11.38
CA ASN A 15 -8.78 8.92 11.72
C ASN A 15 -8.55 7.44 12.09
N ALA A 16 -9.38 6.56 11.52
CA ALA A 16 -9.34 5.13 11.79
C ALA A 16 -8.00 4.56 11.31
N MET A 17 -7.44 5.09 10.22
CA MET A 17 -6.20 4.59 9.65
C MET A 17 -4.99 4.81 10.59
N LYS A 18 -4.50 3.70 11.14
CA LYS A 18 -3.28 3.62 11.97
C LYS A 18 -2.03 3.28 11.15
N GLY A 19 -2.21 2.62 10.02
CA GLY A 19 -1.12 2.16 9.17
C GLY A 19 -1.60 1.73 7.79
N MET A 20 -0.65 1.41 6.92
CA MET A 20 -0.90 0.96 5.56
C MET A 20 0.18 -0.03 5.12
N PHE A 21 -0.21 -1.10 4.43
CA PHE A 21 0.69 -2.00 3.72
C PHE A 21 0.43 -1.94 2.22
N LEU A 22 1.51 -1.79 1.45
CA LEU A 22 1.49 -1.85 -0.01
C LEU A 22 2.08 -3.20 -0.45
N CYS A 23 1.30 -3.98 -1.19
CA CYS A 23 1.70 -5.29 -1.71
C CYS A 23 1.70 -5.24 -3.23
N VAL A 24 2.83 -5.56 -3.85
CA VAL A 24 2.97 -5.57 -5.30
C VAL A 24 3.32 -6.98 -5.77
N PHE A 25 2.48 -7.55 -6.61
CA PHE A 25 2.73 -8.80 -7.30
C PHE A 25 3.35 -8.49 -8.65
N TYR A 26 4.52 -9.06 -8.92
CA TYR A 26 5.26 -8.83 -10.16
C TYR A 26 5.87 -10.12 -10.70
N VAL A 27 6.24 -10.09 -11.98
CA VAL A 27 7.02 -11.12 -12.65
C VAL A 27 8.33 -10.51 -13.10
N SER A 28 9.45 -11.18 -12.83
CA SER A 28 10.80 -10.74 -13.17
C SER A 28 11.56 -11.86 -13.90
N THR A 29 12.54 -11.50 -14.73
CA THR A 29 13.49 -12.49 -15.26
C THR A 29 14.38 -13.05 -14.14
N PRO A 30 14.80 -14.33 -14.18
CA PRO A 30 15.54 -14.99 -13.09
C PRO A 30 16.84 -14.30 -12.66
N GLU A 31 17.46 -13.52 -13.54
CA GLU A 31 18.71 -12.79 -13.29
C GLU A 31 18.54 -11.54 -12.40
N ILE A 32 17.30 -11.09 -12.17
CA ILE A 32 17.06 -9.93 -11.33
C ILE A 32 17.03 -10.40 -9.88
N VAL A 33 18.12 -10.14 -9.17
CA VAL A 33 18.13 -10.23 -7.72
C VAL A 33 16.97 -9.36 -7.19
N ALA A 34 16.14 -9.90 -6.29
CA ALA A 34 14.97 -9.24 -5.69
C ALA A 34 15.26 -7.85 -5.05
N THR A 35 16.52 -7.42 -5.05
CA THR A 35 17.07 -6.20 -4.48
C THR A 35 16.94 -4.95 -5.35
N GLU A 36 16.61 -5.06 -6.65
CA GLU A 36 16.59 -3.91 -7.59
C GLU A 36 15.23 -3.68 -8.27
N GLY A 37 14.16 -4.26 -7.73
CA GLY A 37 12.82 -4.20 -8.31
C GLY A 37 12.17 -2.83 -8.21
N LEU A 38 11.79 -2.41 -6.99
CA LEU A 38 10.99 -1.22 -6.75
C LEU A 38 11.86 0.05 -6.75
N ARG A 39 11.49 1.05 -7.57
CA ARG A 39 12.21 2.33 -7.72
C ARG A 39 11.58 3.45 -6.91
N SER A 40 10.26 3.61 -7.02
CA SER A 40 9.53 4.64 -6.28
C SER A 40 8.09 4.25 -6.01
N VAL A 41 7.54 4.86 -4.97
CA VAL A 41 6.13 4.91 -4.63
C VAL A 41 5.69 6.36 -4.71
N LEU A 42 4.65 6.62 -5.48
CA LEU A 42 4.03 7.92 -5.62
C LEU A 42 2.64 7.86 -5.01
N ILE A 43 2.35 8.73 -4.05
CA ILE A 43 1.04 8.85 -3.42
C ILE A 43 0.41 10.16 -3.89
N VAL A 44 -0.74 10.06 -4.55
CA VAL A 44 -1.51 11.20 -5.06
C VAL A 44 -2.81 11.27 -4.28
N ASN A 45 -3.03 12.38 -3.58
CA ASN A 45 -4.33 12.70 -3.00
C ASN A 45 -5.06 13.66 -3.94
N TYR A 46 -6.13 13.18 -4.58
CA TYR A 46 -6.93 13.96 -5.52
C TYR A 46 -7.87 14.95 -4.86
N THR A 47 -8.20 14.77 -3.57
CA THR A 47 -9.04 15.70 -2.83
C THR A 47 -8.25 16.94 -2.42
N ASN A 48 -7.05 16.73 -1.85
CA ASN A 48 -6.19 17.82 -1.38
C ASN A 48 -5.17 18.29 -2.41
N CYS A 49 -5.16 17.69 -3.61
CA CYS A 49 -4.21 17.97 -4.69
C CYS A 49 -2.74 17.87 -4.24
N THR A 50 -2.42 16.89 -3.39
CA THR A 50 -1.05 16.68 -2.89
C THR A 50 -0.39 15.50 -3.58
N LEU A 51 0.93 15.62 -3.78
CA LEU A 51 1.75 14.63 -4.45
C LEU A 51 2.99 14.35 -3.59
N GLN A 52 3.16 13.10 -3.18
CA GLN A 52 4.31 12.65 -2.40
C GLN A 52 5.07 11.58 -3.17
N ILE A 53 6.35 11.84 -3.48
CA ILE A 53 7.26 10.88 -4.10
C ILE A 53 8.17 10.32 -3.04
N HIS A 54 8.08 9.01 -2.82
CA HIS A 54 9.00 8.28 -1.97
C HIS A 54 9.85 7.37 -2.84
N MET A 55 11.15 7.65 -2.87
CA MET A 55 12.12 6.80 -3.54
C MET A 55 12.76 5.85 -2.54
N HIS A 56 13.39 4.78 -3.07
CA HIS A 56 14.69 4.23 -2.65
C HIS A 56 14.73 2.77 -2.14
N GLY A 57 15.68 2.00 -2.70
CA GLY A 57 16.33 0.82 -2.12
C GLY A 57 15.50 -0.48 -2.02
N LYS A 58 16.23 -1.61 -1.86
CA LYS A 58 15.80 -3.03 -1.78
C LYS A 58 14.47 -3.33 -1.04
N THR A 59 14.05 -2.50 -0.08
CA THR A 59 12.74 -2.58 0.59
C THR A 59 12.37 -1.19 1.12
N ILE A 60 11.19 -0.69 0.78
CA ILE A 60 10.69 0.59 1.30
C ILE A 60 9.93 0.33 2.59
N SER A 61 10.50 0.78 3.71
CA SER A 61 9.81 0.89 4.99
C SER A 61 9.74 2.36 5.38
N PHE A 62 8.53 2.85 5.64
CA PHE A 62 8.34 4.20 6.15
C PHE A 62 8.50 4.18 7.66
N ASN A 63 9.52 4.86 8.17
CA ASN A 63 9.65 5.07 9.61
C ASN A 63 8.50 5.96 10.11
N ASP A 64 8.37 6.08 11.44
CA ASP A 64 7.26 6.83 12.04
C ASP A 64 7.19 8.28 11.56
N ILE A 65 8.33 8.94 11.34
CA ILE A 65 8.38 10.35 10.89
C ILE A 65 7.84 10.47 9.46
N VAL A 66 8.29 9.61 8.55
CA VAL A 66 7.80 9.59 7.16
C VAL A 66 6.33 9.18 7.11
N TRP A 67 5.92 8.21 7.93
CA TRP A 67 4.53 7.83 8.08
C TRP A 67 3.66 8.98 8.59
N GLN A 68 4.11 9.77 9.58
CA GLN A 68 3.37 10.94 10.03
C GLN A 68 3.17 11.97 8.91
N ALA A 69 4.18 12.20 8.08
CA ALA A 69 4.09 13.11 6.94
C ALA A 69 3.16 12.60 5.82
N ILE A 70 3.13 11.28 5.58
CA ILE A 70 2.15 10.68 4.67
C ILE A 70 0.74 10.84 5.26
N ARG A 71 0.55 10.41 6.51
CA ARG A 71 -0.74 10.42 7.20
C ARG A 71 -1.33 11.83 7.33
N SER A 72 -0.51 12.86 7.56
CA SER A 72 -0.99 14.24 7.64
C SER A 72 -1.59 14.77 6.34
N ASN A 73 -1.26 14.13 5.21
CA ASN A 73 -1.81 14.44 3.89
C ASN A 73 -3.04 13.60 3.52
N LEU A 74 -3.50 12.70 4.40
CA LEU A 74 -4.60 11.76 4.15
C LEU A 74 -5.76 12.03 5.13
N GLY A 75 -6.70 12.87 4.70
CA GLY A 75 -7.93 13.19 5.42
C GLY A 75 -9.04 12.16 5.17
N SER A 76 -9.98 12.08 6.11
CA SER A 76 -11.17 11.22 6.01
C SER A 76 -11.96 11.49 4.72
N GLY A 77 -12.23 10.45 3.93
CA GLY A 77 -12.98 10.56 2.67
C GLY A 77 -12.13 10.98 1.47
N ASP A 78 -10.83 11.21 1.65
CA ASP A 78 -9.95 11.59 0.55
C ASP A 78 -9.80 10.47 -0.47
N LYS A 79 -9.76 10.86 -1.75
CA LYS A 79 -9.51 9.94 -2.87
C LYS A 79 -8.01 9.89 -3.13
N VAL A 80 -7.44 8.71 -2.96
CA VAL A 80 -6.00 8.51 -3.04
C VAL A 80 -5.69 7.47 -4.10
N GLU A 81 -4.65 7.71 -4.88
CA GLU A 81 -4.07 6.70 -5.76
C GLU A 81 -2.58 6.58 -5.47
N ILE A 82 -2.12 5.33 -5.35
CA ILE A 82 -0.72 5.00 -5.16
C ILE A 82 -0.21 4.39 -6.46
N PHE A 83 0.86 4.97 -7.00
CA PHE A 83 1.59 4.41 -8.14
C PHE A 83 2.90 3.81 -7.67
N VAL A 84 3.27 2.68 -8.26
CA VAL A 84 4.55 2.03 -8.04
C VAL A 84 5.33 2.00 -9.34
N THR A 85 6.64 2.25 -9.26
CA THR A 85 7.52 2.12 -10.42
C THR A 85 8.60 1.09 -10.13
N PHE A 86 8.89 0.25 -11.12
CA PHE A 86 9.91 -0.79 -11.03
C PHE A 86 11.01 -0.60 -12.07
N SER A 87 12.12 -1.32 -11.93
CA SER A 87 13.16 -1.41 -12.95
C SER A 87 12.63 -2.04 -14.25
N GLN A 88 13.28 -1.72 -15.38
CA GLN A 88 12.80 -2.00 -16.75
C GLN A 88 12.57 -3.49 -17.09
N ARG A 89 12.93 -4.41 -16.19
CA ARG A 89 12.83 -5.85 -16.41
C ARG A 89 11.84 -6.54 -15.47
N VAL A 90 10.99 -5.75 -14.81
CA VAL A 90 9.90 -6.23 -13.95
C VAL A 90 8.56 -5.82 -14.54
N VAL A 91 7.66 -6.80 -14.66
CA VAL A 91 6.27 -6.56 -15.06
C VAL A 91 5.40 -6.67 -13.82
N VAL A 92 4.83 -5.55 -13.37
CA VAL A 92 3.85 -5.56 -12.29
C VAL A 92 2.56 -6.19 -12.81
N LYS A 93 2.03 -7.14 -12.06
CA LYS A 93 0.76 -7.79 -12.33
C LYS A 93 -0.36 -7.09 -11.60
N ASN A 94 -0.23 -6.98 -10.27
CA ASN A 94 -1.23 -6.35 -9.41
C ASN A 94 -0.57 -5.55 -8.29
N THR A 95 -1.21 -4.46 -7.90
CA THR A 95 -0.88 -3.72 -6.68
C THR A 95 -2.09 -3.70 -5.76
N HIS A 96 -1.86 -3.96 -4.47
CA HIS A 96 -2.90 -3.94 -3.44
C HIS A 96 -2.46 -3.08 -2.27
N VAL A 97 -3.42 -2.35 -1.71
CA VAL A 97 -3.25 -1.59 -0.47
C VAL A 97 -4.11 -2.19 0.63
N TYR A 98 -3.53 -2.42 1.79
CA TYR A 98 -4.21 -2.87 2.99
C TYR A 98 -4.14 -1.77 4.04
N LEU A 99 -5.29 -1.24 4.44
CA LEU A 99 -5.39 -0.21 5.45
C LEU A 99 -5.56 -0.85 6.83
N ILE A 100 -4.71 -0.47 7.78
CA ILE A 100 -4.85 -0.87 9.17
C ILE A 100 -5.70 0.18 9.86
N CYS A 101 -6.92 -0.19 10.23
CA CYS A 101 -7.82 0.69 10.96
C CYS A 101 -7.87 0.32 12.45
N GLY A 102 -7.85 1.33 13.32
CA GLY A 102 -8.11 1.16 14.75
C GLY A 102 -9.59 0.84 15.01
N GLU A 103 -9.90 0.46 16.26
CA GLU A 103 -11.26 0.20 16.73
C GLU A 103 -12.07 1.51 16.88
N SER A 104 -12.22 2.29 15.83
CA SER A 104 -13.19 3.40 15.77
C SER A 104 -14.33 3.00 14.85
N HIS A 105 -15.43 2.55 15.45
CA HIS A 105 -16.77 2.34 14.89
C HIS A 105 -16.87 1.97 13.38
N TYR A 106 -16.01 1.07 12.88
CA TYR A 106 -16.34 0.34 11.66
C TYR A 106 -17.44 -0.64 12.03
N ARG A 107 -18.68 -0.14 12.07
CA ARG A 107 -19.88 -0.95 12.26
C ARG A 107 -20.13 -1.72 10.95
N GLU A 108 -19.24 -2.67 10.63
CA GLU A 108 -19.52 -3.72 9.67
C GLU A 108 -20.68 -4.53 10.27
N LYS A 109 -21.89 -4.39 9.73
CA LYS A 109 -22.89 -5.46 9.83
C LYS A 109 -22.43 -6.64 8.98
N VAL A 110 -21.30 -7.27 9.26
CA VAL A 110 -20.94 -8.58 8.69
C VAL A 110 -20.16 -9.39 9.72
N SER A 111 -20.59 -10.64 9.86
CA SER A 111 -20.30 -11.62 10.91
C SER A 111 -18.81 -11.81 11.27
N THR A 112 -18.61 -11.99 12.57
CA THR A 112 -17.39 -12.39 13.27
C THR A 112 -16.72 -13.66 12.71
N LYS A 113 -15.67 -13.49 11.89
CA LYS A 113 -14.57 -14.46 11.66
C LYS A 113 -13.48 -13.80 10.79
N LYS A 114 -12.53 -13.05 11.36
CA LYS A 114 -11.42 -12.45 10.57
C LYS A 114 -10.01 -12.63 11.18
N LYS A 115 -9.87 -12.86 12.49
CA LYS A 115 -8.52 -13.04 13.11
C LYS A 115 -7.76 -14.29 12.63
N ASN A 116 -8.48 -15.38 12.31
CA ASN A 116 -7.85 -16.63 11.91
C ASN A 116 -7.43 -16.66 10.43
N ASP A 117 -7.91 -15.73 9.61
CA ASP A 117 -7.69 -15.75 8.16
C ASP A 117 -6.45 -14.94 7.75
N LEU A 118 -6.20 -13.79 8.38
CA LEU A 118 -4.97 -13.01 8.15
C LEU A 118 -3.73 -13.79 8.57
N HIS A 119 -3.75 -14.42 9.75
CA HIS A 119 -2.64 -15.25 10.23
C HIS A 119 -2.40 -16.47 9.31
N ARG A 120 -3.46 -17.07 8.78
CA ARG A 120 -3.36 -18.18 7.81
C ARG A 120 -2.79 -17.72 6.47
N PHE A 121 -3.15 -16.52 6.03
CA PHE A 121 -2.62 -15.92 4.81
C PHE A 121 -1.13 -15.58 4.95
N MET A 122 -0.72 -14.96 6.06
CA MET A 122 0.70 -14.69 6.34
C MET A 122 1.53 -15.98 6.38
N LYS A 123 1.03 -17.05 7.00
CA LYS A 123 1.69 -18.36 6.99
C LYS A 123 1.82 -18.98 5.58
N LYS A 124 0.92 -18.65 4.65
CA LYS A 124 1.00 -19.12 3.25
C LYS A 124 2.04 -18.35 2.42
N ILE A 125 2.32 -17.09 2.76
CA ILE A 125 3.29 -16.26 2.04
C ILE A 125 4.74 -16.60 2.46
N VAL A 126 4.97 -17.09 3.68
CA VAL A 126 6.31 -17.44 4.20
C VAL A 126 6.71 -18.88 3.82
N LYS A 127 6.44 -19.31 2.59
CA LYS A 127 6.88 -20.64 2.09
C LYS A 127 7.58 -20.53 0.75
#